data_AF-A0AAD4W1V7-F1
#
_entry.id   AF-A0AAD4W1V7-F1
#
_cell.length_a   1.000
_cell.length_b   1.000
_cell.length_c   1.000
_cell.angle_alpha   90.00
_cell.angle_beta   90.00
_cell.angle_gamma   90.00
#
_symmetry.space_group_name_H-M   'P 1'
#
loop_
_entity.id
_entity.type
_entity.pdbx_description
1 polymer ?
#
loop_
_entity_poly.entity_id
_entity_poly.type
_entity_poly.pdbx_seq_one_letter_code
_entity_poly.pdbx_strand_id
1 'polypeptide(L)'
;MWNSAQYDGRYIVEWNIDGLTEYQIIHTMKHMMMYATASKIKGNGDRRVAEAIIAGFVRQLKGWWDFHLSDSARTQILNTHVAIGQQSVQDPATRVIKSENVY
;
A
#
# COMPACT_ATOMS: atom_id res chain seq x y z
N MET A 1 5.81 9.63 23.46
CA MET A 1 6.46 10.43 22.40
C MET A 1 6.40 9.61 21.12
N TRP A 2 5.73 10.09 20.08
CA TRP A 2 5.62 9.40 18.79
C TRP A 2 6.96 9.49 18.07
N ASN A 3 7.58 8.35 17.73
CA ASN A 3 8.79 8.36 16.92
C ASN A 3 8.42 8.20 15.43
N SER A 4 8.05 9.31 14.80
CA SER A 4 7.77 9.34 13.35
C SER A 4 8.95 8.91 12.49
N ALA A 5 10.18 8.93 13.03
CA ALA A 5 11.37 8.44 12.34
C ALA A 5 11.36 6.91 12.13
N GLN A 6 10.60 6.15 12.91
CA GLN A 6 10.53 4.69 12.77
C GLN A 6 9.71 4.26 11.54
N TYR A 7 8.76 5.08 11.09
CA TYR A 7 7.90 4.80 9.94
C TYR A 7 8.26 5.67 8.73
N ASP A 8 9.54 6.01 8.59
CA ASP A 8 10.00 6.94 7.57
C ASP A 8 10.01 6.32 6.15
N GLY A 9 9.68 5.04 5.99
CA GLY A 9 9.69 4.37 4.69
C GLY A 9 11.07 3.92 4.20
N ARG A 10 12.12 3.96 5.03
CA ARG A 10 13.47 3.45 4.66
C ARG A 10 13.69 2.00 5.05
N TYR A 11 13.08 1.55 6.14
CA TYR A 11 13.30 0.22 6.72
C TYR A 11 11.99 -0.53 6.80
N ILE A 12 12.03 -1.85 6.61
CA ILE A 12 10.87 -2.70 6.84
C ILE A 12 10.53 -2.65 8.34
N VAL A 13 9.25 -2.44 8.64
CA VAL A 13 8.73 -2.42 10.01
C VAL A 13 7.84 -3.63 10.20
N GLU A 14 7.99 -4.32 11.33
CA GLU A 14 7.12 -5.44 11.67
C GLU A 14 5.74 -4.99 12.14
N TRP A 15 4.72 -5.70 11.70
CA TRP A 15 3.32 -5.42 12.00
C TRP A 15 2.66 -6.64 12.62
N ASN A 16 2.31 -6.54 13.89
CA ASN A 16 1.59 -7.57 14.64
C ASN A 16 0.30 -6.99 15.22
N ILE A 17 -0.80 -7.74 15.13
CA ILE A 17 -2.10 -7.37 15.72
C ILE A 17 -2.57 -8.32 16.82
N ASP A 18 -1.78 -9.36 17.11
CA ASP A 18 -2.16 -10.37 18.08
C ASP A 18 -2.31 -9.77 19.48
N GLY A 19 -3.45 -10.04 20.13
CA GLY A 19 -3.74 -9.55 21.48
C GLY A 19 -4.00 -8.05 21.58
N LEU A 20 -4.08 -7.32 20.45
CA LEU A 20 -4.41 -5.90 20.44
C LEU A 20 -5.91 -5.67 20.57
N THR A 21 -6.29 -4.61 21.28
CA THR A 21 -7.67 -4.09 21.27
C THR A 21 -8.00 -3.44 19.93
N GLU A 22 -9.28 -3.27 19.62
CA GLU A 22 -9.72 -2.61 18.38
C GLU A 22 -9.07 -1.23 18.18
N TYR A 23 -9.00 -0.43 19.26
CA TYR A 23 -8.33 0.87 19.23
C TYR A 23 -6.85 0.76 18.84
N GLN A 24 -6.13 -0.22 19.39
CA GLN A 24 -4.73 -0.46 19.09
C GLN A 24 -4.52 -1.01 17.67
N ILE A 25 -5.46 -1.81 17.15
CA ILE A 25 -5.46 -2.27 15.76
C ILE A 25 -5.61 -1.07 14.83
N ILE A 26 -6.60 -0.20 15.05
CA ILE A 26 -6.80 1.03 14.25
C ILE A 26 -5.53 1.88 14.24
N HIS A 27 -4.90 2.00 15.39
CA HIS A 27 -3.68 2.76 15.54
C HIS A 27 -2.48 2.13 14.79
N THR A 28 -2.36 0.81 14.81
CA THR A 28 -1.36 0.07 14.00
C THR A 28 -1.60 0.28 12.51
N MET A 29 -2.85 0.24 12.06
CA MET A 29 -3.21 0.52 10.66
C MET A 29 -2.87 1.95 10.26
N LYS A 30 -3.07 2.94 11.15
CA LYS A 30 -2.64 4.33 10.91
C LYS A 30 -1.13 4.42 10.72
N HIS A 31 -0.33 3.69 11.50
CA HIS A 31 1.12 3.65 11.31
C HIS A 31 1.53 3.02 9.97
N MET A 32 0.87 1.96 9.52
CA MET A 32 1.10 1.41 8.18
C MET A 32 0.81 2.45 7.08
N MET A 33 -0.27 3.23 7.24
CA MET A 33 -0.61 4.31 6.30
C MET A 33 0.44 5.43 6.30
N MET A 34 0.95 5.80 7.49
CA MET A 34 2.06 6.76 7.61
C MET A 34 3.33 6.24 6.92
N TYR A 35 3.68 4.98 7.13
CA TYR A 35 4.78 4.32 6.43
C TYR A 35 4.60 4.34 4.92
N ALA A 36 3.40 4.01 4.43
CA ALA A 36 3.06 4.04 3.01
C ALA A 36 3.26 5.44 2.42
N THR A 37 2.74 6.46 3.11
CA THR A 37 2.82 7.87 2.70
C THR A 37 4.27 8.36 2.66
N ALA A 38 5.05 8.08 3.71
CA ALA A 38 6.47 8.45 3.76
C ALA A 38 7.29 7.75 2.67
N SER A 39 7.01 6.47 2.41
CA SER A 39 7.66 5.71 1.34
C SER A 39 7.34 6.29 -0.04
N LYS A 40 6.08 6.67 -0.29
CA LYS A 40 5.67 7.32 -1.53
C LYS A 40 6.31 8.69 -1.73
N ILE A 41 6.37 9.53 -0.68
CA ILE A 41 7.06 10.83 -0.72
C ILE A 41 8.54 10.67 -1.11
N LYS A 42 9.16 9.54 -0.74
CA LYS A 42 10.53 9.18 -1.11
C LYS A 42 10.67 8.61 -2.53
N GLY A 43 9.62 8.62 -3.34
CA GLY A 43 9.64 8.15 -4.73
C GLY A 43 9.49 6.64 -4.90
N ASN A 44 9.10 5.90 -3.85
CA ASN A 44 8.81 4.47 -4.01
C ASN A 44 7.45 4.30 -4.71
N GLY A 45 7.41 3.46 -5.74
CA GLY A 45 6.17 3.11 -6.44
C GLY A 45 5.23 2.28 -5.56
N ASP A 46 3.92 2.36 -5.83
CA ASP A 46 2.86 1.76 -5.02
C ASP A 46 3.08 0.27 -4.76
N ARG A 47 3.48 -0.50 -5.79
CA ARG A 47 3.79 -1.92 -5.65
C ARG A 47 4.93 -2.19 -4.67
N ARG A 48 6.03 -1.44 -4.74
CA ARG A 48 7.18 -1.61 -3.83
C ARG A 48 6.79 -1.26 -2.39
N VAL A 49 5.95 -0.24 -2.20
CA VAL A 49 5.42 0.13 -0.89
C VAL A 49 4.53 -0.97 -0.32
N ALA A 50 3.63 -1.54 -1.14
CA ALA A 50 2.78 -2.66 -0.74
C ALA A 50 3.61 -3.89 -0.35
N GLU A 51 4.59 -4.26 -1.19
CA GLU A 51 5.53 -5.36 -0.92
C GLU A 51 6.30 -5.14 0.40
N ALA A 52 6.72 -3.91 0.70
CA ALA A 52 7.42 -3.60 1.94
C ALA A 52 6.52 -3.70 3.19
N ILE A 53 5.24 -3.29 3.10
CA ILE A 53 4.27 -3.45 4.20
C ILE A 53 3.97 -4.94 4.43
N ILE A 54 3.76 -5.71 3.36
CA ILE A 54 3.51 -7.15 3.40
C ILE A 54 4.71 -7.89 4.00
N ALA A 55 5.94 -7.51 3.63
CA ALA A 55 7.15 -8.09 4.19
C ALA A 55 7.26 -7.88 5.71
N GLY A 56 6.61 -6.84 6.24
CA GLY A 56 6.52 -6.58 7.67
C GLY A 56 5.44 -7.39 8.40
N PHE A 57 4.51 -8.05 7.69
CA PHE A 57 3.45 -8.80 8.35
C PHE A 57 3.99 -10.00 9.12
N VAL A 58 3.56 -10.12 10.38
CA VAL A 58 3.84 -11.28 11.23
C VAL A 58 2.54 -11.88 11.77
N ARG A 59 2.61 -13.14 12.23
CA ARG A 59 1.53 -13.86 12.92
C ARG A 59 0.18 -13.76 12.20
N GLN A 60 -0.90 -13.28 12.84
CA GLN A 60 -2.23 -13.27 12.22
C GLN A 60 -2.29 -12.49 10.91
N LEU A 61 -1.54 -11.38 10.77
CA LEU A 61 -1.47 -10.65 9.50
C LEU A 61 -0.78 -11.46 8.40
N LYS A 62 0.31 -12.16 8.76
CA LYS A 62 1.00 -13.06 7.82
C LYS A 62 0.11 -14.24 7.42
N GLY A 63 -0.59 -14.83 8.40
CA GLY A 63 -1.53 -15.91 8.16
C GLY A 63 -2.68 -15.50 7.25
N TRP A 64 -3.25 -14.32 7.46
CA TRP A 64 -4.25 -13.73 6.57
C TRP A 64 -3.72 -13.58 5.13
N TRP A 65 -2.54 -12.99 4.97
CA TRP A 65 -1.94 -12.80 3.66
C TRP A 65 -1.63 -14.13 2.95
N ASP A 66 -1.01 -15.08 3.64
CA ASP A 66 -0.50 -16.34 3.07
C ASP A 66 -1.57 -17.43 2.88
N PHE A 67 -2.66 -17.42 3.67
CA PHE A 67 -3.62 -18.53 3.66
C PHE A 67 -5.07 -18.13 3.40
N HIS A 68 -5.46 -16.87 3.61
CA HIS A 68 -6.87 -16.45 3.47
C HIS A 68 -7.17 -15.66 2.19
N LEU A 69 -6.15 -15.16 1.49
CA LEU A 69 -6.31 -14.51 0.19
C LEU A 69 -6.09 -15.49 -0.96
N SER A 70 -6.92 -15.40 -2.00
CA SER A 70 -6.66 -16.07 -3.27
C SER A 70 -5.50 -15.40 -4.00
N ASP A 71 -4.83 -16.13 -4.89
CA ASP A 71 -3.75 -15.58 -5.72
C ASP A 71 -4.22 -14.42 -6.60
N SER A 72 -5.48 -14.47 -7.07
CA SER A 72 -6.09 -13.38 -7.80
C SER A 72 -6.23 -12.12 -6.95
N ALA A 73 -6.66 -12.25 -5.68
CA ALA A 73 -6.79 -11.12 -4.76
C ALA A 73 -5.42 -10.51 -4.41
N ARG A 74 -4.41 -11.35 -4.15
CA ARG A 74 -3.03 -10.87 -3.93
C ARG A 74 -2.49 -10.10 -5.13
N THR A 75 -2.72 -10.64 -6.34
CA THR A 75 -2.30 -10.00 -7.59
C THR A 75 -2.99 -8.66 -7.79
N GLN A 76 -4.30 -8.57 -7.50
CA GLN A 76 -5.03 -7.32 -7.54
C GLN A 76 -4.43 -6.31 -6.54
N ILE A 77 -4.20 -6.70 -5.29
CA ILE A 77 -3.60 -5.81 -4.27
C ILE A 77 -2.23 -5.28 -4.72
N LEU A 78 -1.35 -6.14 -5.23
CA LEU A 78 0.01 -5.76 -5.63
C LEU A 78 0.07 -4.92 -6.92
N ASN A 79 -0.89 -5.10 -7.81
CA ASN A 79 -0.94 -4.40 -9.10
C ASN A 79 -2.01 -3.31 -9.14
N THR A 80 -2.60 -2.96 -7.98
CA THR A 80 -3.54 -1.85 -7.91
C THR A 80 -2.78 -0.57 -8.17
N HIS A 81 -2.89 -0.07 -9.40
CA HIS A 81 -2.58 1.31 -9.70
C HIS A 81 -3.76 2.12 -9.20
N VAL A 82 -3.59 2.82 -8.07
CA VAL A 82 -4.50 3.93 -7.81
C VAL A 82 -4.16 4.96 -8.87
N ALA A 83 -4.93 4.98 -9.96
CA ALA A 83 -4.93 6.08 -10.91
C ALA A 83 -5.49 7.32 -10.19
N ILE A 84 -4.71 7.90 -9.28
CA ILE A 84 -4.99 9.23 -8.76
C ILE A 84 -4.73 10.18 -9.93
N GLY A 85 -5.75 10.43 -10.75
CA GLY A 85 -5.72 11.48 -11.77
C GLY A 85 -5.82 11.07 -13.25
N GLN A 86 -6.19 9.84 -13.62
CA GLN A 86 -6.48 9.54 -15.03
C GLN A 86 -7.99 9.37 -15.27
N GLN A 87 -8.66 10.49 -15.55
CA GLN A 87 -9.90 10.43 -16.32
C GLN A 87 -9.53 10.09 -17.76
N SER A 88 -9.94 8.91 -18.21
CA SER A 88 -9.94 8.58 -19.63
C SER A 88 -10.93 9.51 -20.35
N VAL A 89 -10.44 10.58 -20.97
CA VAL A 89 -11.24 11.29 -21.96
C VAL A 89 -11.22 10.44 -23.23
N GLN A 90 -12.33 9.77 -23.52
CA GLN A 90 -12.56 9.13 -24.81
C GLN A 90 -12.94 10.21 -25.83
N ASP A 91 -12.04 10.47 -26.78
CA ASP A 91 -12.37 11.22 -27.99
C ASP A 91 -13.20 10.29 -28.91
N PRO A 92 -14.47 10.61 -29.20
CA PRO A 92 -15.35 9.73 -29.96
C PRO A 92 -14.94 9.54 -31.43
N ALA A 93 -13.95 10.28 -31.94
CA ALA A 93 -13.60 10.26 -33.36
C ALA A 93 -12.35 9.44 -33.72
N THR A 94 -11.46 9.11 -32.76
CA THR A 94 -10.20 8.44 -33.11
C THR A 94 -9.78 7.42 -32.04
N ARG A 95 -9.75 6.13 -32.38
CA ARG A 95 -9.24 5.04 -31.53
C ARG A 95 -7.71 5.10 -31.34
N VAL A 96 -7.20 6.20 -30.79
CA VAL A 96 -5.79 6.35 -30.41
C VAL A 96 -5.75 6.83 -28.97
N ILE A 97 -5.27 5.95 -28.08
CA ILE A 97 -4.99 6.30 -26.69
C ILE A 97 -3.66 7.04 -26.68
N LYS A 98 -3.68 8.36 -26.45
CA LYS A 98 -2.46 9.12 -26.14
C LYS A 98 -2.36 9.26 -24.63
N SER A 99 -1.28 8.74 -24.04
CA SER A 99 -0.92 9.04 -22.67
C SER A 99 -0.15 10.37 -22.66
N GLU A 100 -0.73 11.40 -22.06
CA GLU A 100 -0.04 12.66 -21.79
C GLU A 100 0.14 12.80 -20.27
N ASN A 101 1.38 13.00 -19.84
CA ASN A 101 1.69 13.23 -18.44
C ASN A 101 1.46 14.72 -18.14
N VAL A 102 0.51 15.01 -17.25
CA VAL A 102 0.34 16.36 -16.69
C VAL A 102 1.25 16.46 -15.47
N TYR A 103 2.17 17.42 -15.49
CA TYR A 103 3.13 17.72 -14.42
C TYR A 103 2.46 18.26 -13.15
#